data_AF-A0A0F3GY63-F1
#
_entry.id   AF-A0A0F3GY63-F1
#
_cell.length_a   1.000
_cell.length_b   1.000
_cell.length_c   1.000
_cell.angle_alpha   90.00
_cell.angle_beta   90.00
_cell.angle_gamma   90.00
#
_symmetry.space_group_name_H-M   'P 1'
#
loop_
_entity.id
_entity.type
_entity.pdbx_description
1 polymer ?
#
loop_
_entity_poly.entity_id
_entity_poly.type
_entity_poly.pdbx_seq_one_letter_code
_entity_poly.pdbx_strand_id
1 'polypeptide(L)'
;MVTKTGTGDGTVTPSTGVLTFNGNMAMTEYPANSQVILTGTPADGSTFVAWTGCDVPIGNKCTVTMSAEKIIAIEFRKVVGKKPKKDFNGDGKADMLWQDITTGDVYVWLLNDGTAKSGNYVARGIPSDWQIRLSEDFDGDGKADVLWQNTNTGAVYIWLMNGAAIASGGYVVRSMPQDWQVRGVGDFNGDGKADILWQSRDVGDVFGWLMNGINMQDGSGFVVKGIPSEWQIKAVADYNGDGKTDILLHNTVTGKDVIWLMDGITIKGADFVKPKAGAVSVAPLKEHRSGADSWDMKTSGDYNGDGMNDMVWQDGSTGDVYMWFMDGTTITSGGYVEQGVPSEWSIY
;
A
#
# COMPACT_ATOMS: atom_id res chain seq x y z
N MET A 1 -4.89 -11.98 33.96
CA MET A 1 -3.61 -11.83 33.24
C MET A 1 -3.84 -11.05 31.95
N VAL A 2 -2.96 -10.10 31.63
CA VAL A 2 -2.95 -9.37 30.36
C VAL A 2 -1.60 -9.58 29.68
N THR A 3 -1.60 -9.91 28.39
CA THR A 3 -0.37 -10.12 27.61
C THR A 3 -0.35 -9.23 26.37
N LYS A 4 0.79 -8.61 26.07
CA LYS A 4 1.06 -7.95 24.79
C LYS A 4 1.65 -8.94 23.81
N THR A 5 1.14 -8.97 22.58
CA THR A 5 1.58 -9.85 21.50
C THR A 5 1.82 -9.03 20.22
N GLY A 6 2.37 -9.70 19.21
CA GLY A 6 2.68 -9.08 17.91
C GLY A 6 4.10 -8.54 17.83
N THR A 7 4.37 -7.79 16.77
CA THR A 7 5.70 -7.25 16.43
C THR A 7 5.90 -5.81 16.93
N GLY A 8 4.82 -5.12 17.26
CA GLY A 8 4.82 -3.75 17.76
C GLY A 8 4.78 -3.67 19.28
N ASP A 9 4.73 -2.46 19.80
CA ASP A 9 4.61 -2.19 21.23
C ASP A 9 3.52 -1.14 21.50
N GLY A 10 3.17 -0.98 22.78
CA GLY A 10 2.19 -0.03 23.25
C GLY A 10 1.97 -0.15 24.74
N THR A 11 1.07 0.65 25.27
CA THR A 11 0.68 0.65 26.68
C THR A 11 -0.73 0.12 26.84
N VAL A 12 -1.01 -0.49 27.99
CA VAL A 12 -2.38 -0.87 28.39
C VAL A 12 -2.69 -0.18 29.70
N THR A 13 -3.71 0.65 29.70
CA THR A 13 -4.16 1.40 30.88
C THR A 13 -5.54 0.92 31.30
N PRO A 14 -5.70 0.42 32.55
CA PRO A 14 -7.02 0.05 33.05
C PRO A 14 -7.78 1.30 33.53
N SER A 15 -9.11 1.27 33.43
CA SER A 15 -9.98 2.34 33.94
C SER A 15 -9.91 2.51 35.47
N THR A 16 -9.49 1.45 36.18
CA THR A 16 -9.33 1.41 37.63
C THR A 16 -8.10 0.58 38.00
N GLY A 17 -7.43 0.98 39.08
CA GLY A 17 -6.20 0.32 39.55
C GLY A 17 -4.98 0.63 38.69
N VAL A 18 -3.94 -0.19 38.86
CA VAL A 18 -2.67 -0.07 38.12
C VAL A 18 -2.35 -1.44 37.52
N LEU A 19 -1.89 -1.44 36.27
CA LEU A 19 -1.40 -2.63 35.59
C LEU A 19 0.12 -2.46 35.39
N THR A 20 0.92 -3.30 36.04
CA THR A 20 2.38 -3.27 35.91
C THR A 20 2.85 -4.44 35.07
N PHE A 21 3.51 -4.14 33.95
CA PHE A 21 4.05 -5.14 33.03
C PHE A 21 5.46 -5.55 33.43
N ASN A 22 5.73 -6.86 33.38
CA ASN A 22 7.06 -7.44 33.39
C ASN A 22 7.30 -8.09 32.02
N GLY A 23 8.07 -7.39 31.18
CA GLY A 23 8.11 -7.68 29.74
C GLY A 23 6.73 -7.48 29.12
N ASN A 24 6.21 -8.51 28.44
CA ASN A 24 4.92 -8.45 27.76
C ASN A 24 3.73 -8.87 28.61
N MET A 25 3.94 -9.28 29.86
CA MET A 25 2.88 -9.83 30.70
C MET A 25 2.63 -8.96 31.94
N ALA A 26 1.37 -8.79 32.29
CA ALA A 26 0.94 -8.17 33.54
C ALA A 26 -0.09 -9.05 34.25
N MET A 27 0.04 -9.12 35.57
CA MET A 27 -0.92 -9.74 36.47
C MET A 27 -1.40 -8.71 37.48
N THR A 28 -2.71 -8.69 37.73
CA THR A 28 -3.34 -7.81 38.70
C THR A 28 -4.63 -8.46 39.17
N GLU A 29 -5.11 -8.04 40.34
CA GLU A 29 -6.33 -8.53 40.96
C GLU A 29 -7.36 -7.41 41.04
N TYR A 30 -8.62 -7.79 40.85
CA TYR A 30 -9.76 -6.90 40.92
C TYR A 30 -10.86 -7.56 41.76
N PRO A 31 -11.68 -6.77 42.47
CA PRO A 31 -12.82 -7.31 43.21
C PRO A 31 -13.75 -8.13 42.31
N ALA A 32 -14.28 -9.22 42.85
CA ALA A 32 -15.21 -10.09 42.11
C ALA A 32 -16.40 -9.28 41.55
N ASN A 33 -16.78 -9.59 40.31
CA ASN A 33 -17.85 -8.94 39.55
C ASN A 33 -17.64 -7.45 39.23
N SER A 34 -16.47 -6.89 39.51
CA SER A 34 -16.13 -5.55 39.03
C SER A 34 -15.95 -5.54 37.51
N GLN A 35 -16.25 -4.40 36.89
CA GLN A 35 -16.03 -4.16 35.48
C GLN A 35 -14.82 -3.25 35.30
N VAL A 36 -13.89 -3.64 34.45
CA VAL A 36 -12.66 -2.91 34.13
C VAL A 36 -12.60 -2.71 32.63
N ILE A 37 -12.27 -1.49 32.19
CA ILE A 37 -12.02 -1.19 30.78
C ILE A 37 -10.52 -1.04 30.60
N LEU A 38 -9.92 -1.94 29.82
CA LEU A 38 -8.53 -1.85 29.40
C LEU A 38 -8.46 -1.03 28.11
N THR A 39 -7.61 -0.01 28.07
CA THR A 39 -7.37 0.80 26.87
C THR A 39 -5.96 0.56 26.37
N GLY A 40 -5.83 0.11 25.13
CA GLY A 40 -4.55 -0.06 24.45
C GLY A 40 -4.16 1.23 23.72
N THR A 41 -2.94 1.71 23.94
CA THR A 41 -2.39 2.85 23.21
C THR A 41 -1.10 2.40 22.54
N PRO A 42 -1.06 2.28 21.20
CA PRO A 42 0.15 1.91 20.49
C PRO A 42 1.29 2.89 20.80
N ALA A 43 2.52 2.39 20.83
CA ALA A 43 3.71 3.21 20.89
C ALA A 43 3.99 3.83 19.50
N ASP A 44 4.85 4.85 19.45
CA ASP A 44 5.30 5.41 18.17
C ASP A 44 5.89 4.32 17.26
N GLY A 45 5.47 4.30 16.00
CA GLY A 45 5.84 3.26 15.05
C GLY A 45 5.19 1.90 15.32
N SER A 46 4.04 1.87 16.02
CA SER A 46 3.21 0.67 16.20
C SER A 46 1.72 0.99 16.08
N THR A 47 0.92 0.00 15.74
CA THR A 47 -0.54 0.09 15.60
C THR A 47 -1.24 -0.95 16.44
N PHE A 48 -2.47 -0.63 16.85
CA PHE A 48 -3.33 -1.56 17.56
C PHE A 48 -3.98 -2.50 16.55
N VAL A 49 -3.87 -3.81 16.78
CA VAL A 49 -4.47 -4.82 15.90
C VAL A 49 -5.79 -5.29 16.49
N ALA A 50 -5.76 -5.96 17.64
CA ALA A 50 -6.95 -6.56 18.23
C ALA A 50 -6.78 -6.85 19.72
N TRP A 51 -7.93 -7.08 20.35
CA TRP A 51 -8.03 -7.69 21.67
C TRP A 51 -8.52 -9.13 21.57
N THR A 52 -8.04 -10.00 22.46
CA THR A 52 -8.54 -11.38 22.63
C THR A 52 -8.88 -11.64 24.09
N GLY A 53 -9.95 -12.38 24.35
CA GLY A 53 -10.39 -12.74 25.71
C GLY A 53 -11.30 -11.71 26.41
N CYS A 54 -11.64 -10.61 25.74
CA CYS A 54 -12.54 -9.57 26.25
C CYS A 54 -14.00 -9.99 26.23
N ASP A 55 -14.79 -9.47 27.17
CA ASP A 55 -16.25 -9.65 27.11
C ASP A 55 -16.86 -8.74 26.03
N VAL A 56 -16.37 -7.49 25.93
CA VAL A 56 -16.80 -6.54 24.88
C VAL A 56 -15.59 -5.74 24.36
N PRO A 57 -15.06 -6.06 23.17
CA PRO A 57 -14.05 -5.25 22.50
C PRO A 57 -14.70 -4.14 21.65
N ILE A 58 -14.26 -2.89 21.82
CA ILE A 58 -14.67 -1.73 20.99
C ILE A 58 -13.43 -0.90 20.68
N GLY A 59 -12.97 -0.97 19.43
CA GLY A 59 -11.72 -0.32 19.01
C GLY A 59 -10.55 -0.75 19.90
N ASN A 60 -9.78 0.22 20.38
CA ASN A 60 -8.66 -0.01 21.29
C ASN A 60 -9.08 -0.28 22.76
N LYS A 61 -10.37 -0.41 23.06
CA LYS A 61 -10.89 -0.68 24.41
C LYS A 61 -11.42 -2.10 24.55
N CYS A 62 -11.13 -2.70 25.69
CA CYS A 62 -11.57 -4.04 26.07
C CYS A 62 -12.28 -3.98 27.43
N THR A 63 -13.58 -4.26 27.45
CA THR A 63 -14.33 -4.35 28.69
C THR A 63 -14.27 -5.78 29.23
N VAL A 64 -13.94 -5.90 30.52
CA VAL A 64 -13.79 -7.18 31.22
C VAL A 64 -14.57 -7.14 32.53
N THR A 65 -15.41 -8.13 32.75
CA THR A 65 -16.14 -8.40 33.99
C THR A 65 -15.42 -9.49 34.74
N MET A 66 -14.97 -9.21 35.96
CA MET A 66 -14.14 -10.10 36.77
C MET A 66 -14.99 -11.15 37.50
N SER A 67 -15.70 -11.97 36.73
CA SER A 67 -16.53 -13.09 37.24
C SER A 67 -15.73 -14.36 37.52
N ALA A 68 -14.52 -14.46 36.94
CA ALA A 68 -13.55 -15.53 37.13
C ALA A 68 -12.16 -15.01 36.75
N GLU A 69 -11.14 -15.87 36.80
CA GLU A 69 -9.84 -15.55 36.22
C GLU A 69 -9.97 -15.30 34.71
N LYS A 70 -9.37 -14.20 34.24
CA LYS A 70 -9.43 -13.77 32.83
C LYS A 70 -8.04 -13.72 32.22
N ILE A 71 -7.93 -14.25 31.00
CA ILE A 71 -6.72 -14.18 30.17
C ILE A 71 -7.03 -13.28 28.98
N ILE A 72 -6.39 -12.12 28.95
CA ILE A 72 -6.57 -11.11 27.92
C ILE A 72 -5.27 -10.98 27.13
N ALA A 73 -5.37 -10.87 25.82
CA ALA A 73 -4.26 -10.50 24.95
C ALA A 73 -4.59 -9.21 24.19
N ILE A 74 -3.59 -8.34 24.04
CA ILE A 74 -3.61 -7.22 23.10
C ILE A 74 -2.50 -7.45 22.08
N GLU A 75 -2.81 -7.28 20.82
CA GLU A 75 -1.83 -7.34 19.75
C GLU A 75 -1.49 -5.93 19.25
N PHE A 76 -0.20 -5.62 19.22
CA PHE A 76 0.35 -4.46 18.52
C PHE A 76 1.20 -4.93 17.34
N ARG A 77 1.10 -4.25 16.21
CA ARG A 77 1.96 -4.50 15.04
C ARG A 77 2.90 -3.32 14.86
N LYS A 78 4.18 -3.59 14.56
CA LYS A 78 5.12 -2.51 14.25
C LYS A 78 4.69 -1.91 12.92
N VAL A 79 4.54 -0.59 12.88
CA VAL A 79 4.45 0.14 11.63
C VAL A 79 5.85 0.10 11.04
N VAL A 80 6.06 -0.81 10.09
CA VAL A 80 7.20 -0.68 9.19
C VAL A 80 6.87 0.53 8.35
N GLY A 81 7.51 1.67 8.63
CA GLY A 81 7.30 2.87 7.83
C GLY A 81 7.50 2.52 6.37
N LYS A 82 6.45 2.64 5.56
CA LYS A 82 6.56 2.41 4.11
C LYS A 82 7.65 3.34 3.61
N LYS A 83 8.67 2.77 2.94
CA LYS A 83 9.73 3.55 2.30
C LYS A 83 9.04 4.65 1.48
N PRO A 84 9.44 5.93 1.61
CA PRO A 84 8.87 6.97 0.78
C PRO A 84 9.10 6.58 -0.67
N LYS A 85 8.04 6.60 -1.47
CA LYS A 85 8.19 6.40 -2.91
C LYS A 85 9.15 7.46 -3.45
N LYS A 86 10.01 7.06 -4.37
CA LYS A 86 10.91 7.99 -5.09
C LYS A 86 11.95 8.70 -4.21
N ASP A 87 12.40 8.12 -3.11
CA ASP A 87 13.57 8.64 -2.36
C ASP A 87 14.87 8.24 -3.08
N PHE A 88 15.48 9.14 -3.86
CA PHE A 88 16.67 8.80 -4.66
C PHE A 88 17.97 8.80 -3.84
N ASN A 89 17.96 9.37 -2.64
CA ASN A 89 19.18 9.59 -1.86
C ASN A 89 19.22 8.83 -0.52
N GLY A 90 18.10 8.21 -0.13
CA GLY A 90 17.96 7.36 1.05
C GLY A 90 17.85 8.14 2.36
N ASP A 91 17.46 9.42 2.32
CA ASP A 91 17.28 10.23 3.53
C ASP A 91 15.90 10.06 4.19
N GLY A 92 15.08 9.14 3.68
CA GLY A 92 13.75 8.85 4.17
C GLY A 92 12.72 9.89 3.76
N LYS A 93 12.98 10.65 2.68
CA LYS A 93 12.04 11.63 2.12
C LYS A 93 11.88 11.41 0.62
N ALA A 94 10.67 11.59 0.12
CA ALA A 94 10.41 11.49 -1.30
C ALA A 94 11.10 12.64 -2.06
N ASP A 95 11.79 12.28 -3.13
CA ASP A 95 12.42 13.19 -4.08
C ASP A 95 11.56 13.31 -5.37
N MET A 96 12.05 14.03 -6.38
CA MET A 96 11.35 14.15 -7.67
C MET A 96 12.23 13.78 -8.85
N LEU A 97 11.65 13.00 -9.77
CA LEU A 97 12.23 12.62 -11.05
C LEU A 97 11.44 13.25 -12.18
N TRP A 98 12.14 13.90 -13.10
CA TRP A 98 11.59 14.57 -14.27
C TRP A 98 12.15 13.95 -15.53
N GLN A 99 11.28 13.77 -16.53
CA GLN A 99 11.67 13.50 -17.91
C GLN A 99 11.03 14.56 -18.80
N ASP A 100 11.84 15.30 -19.55
CA ASP A 100 11.35 16.10 -20.66
C ASP A 100 11.22 15.19 -21.89
N ILE A 101 10.00 14.88 -22.28
CA ILE A 101 9.71 13.98 -23.41
C ILE A 101 10.10 14.58 -24.78
N THR A 102 10.34 15.88 -24.85
CA THR A 102 10.71 16.58 -26.09
C THR A 102 12.22 16.58 -26.28
N THR A 103 12.97 16.93 -25.23
CA THR A 103 14.44 16.98 -25.28
C THR A 103 15.10 15.65 -24.92
N GLY A 104 14.39 14.79 -24.19
CA GLY A 104 14.93 13.55 -23.63
C GLY A 104 15.73 13.76 -22.35
N ASP A 105 15.75 14.97 -21.78
CA ASP A 105 16.51 15.25 -20.58
C ASP A 105 15.85 14.64 -19.34
N VAL A 106 16.67 14.08 -18.47
CA VAL A 106 16.25 13.47 -17.20
C VAL A 106 16.91 14.22 -16.06
N TYR A 107 16.11 14.65 -15.09
CA TYR A 107 16.58 15.47 -13.97
C TYR A 107 16.01 14.96 -12.66
N VAL A 108 16.83 14.94 -11.60
CA VAL A 108 16.39 14.62 -10.24
C VAL A 108 16.54 15.84 -9.35
N TRP A 109 15.45 16.19 -8.65
CA TRP A 109 15.49 17.09 -7.50
C TRP A 109 15.51 16.28 -6.22
N LEU A 110 16.56 16.47 -5.42
CA LEU A 110 16.63 15.99 -4.06
C LEU A 110 15.92 17.00 -3.17
N LEU A 111 14.85 16.55 -2.53
CA LEU A 111 13.97 17.37 -1.72
C LEU A 111 14.33 17.29 -0.24
N ASN A 112 13.84 18.26 0.52
CA ASN A 112 13.79 18.21 1.96
C ASN A 112 12.50 18.92 2.39
N ASP A 113 11.58 18.16 3.00
CA ASP A 113 10.29 18.68 3.49
C ASP A 113 9.51 19.46 2.41
N GLY A 114 9.46 18.90 1.20
CA GLY A 114 8.75 19.48 0.05
C GLY A 114 9.49 20.61 -0.68
N THR A 115 10.70 20.95 -0.26
CA THR A 115 11.53 21.99 -0.91
C THR A 115 12.74 21.40 -1.60
N ALA A 116 13.10 21.91 -2.78
CA ALA A 116 14.30 21.46 -3.48
C ALA A 116 15.56 21.87 -2.72
N LYS A 117 16.28 20.89 -2.19
CA LYS A 117 17.58 21.08 -1.51
C LYS A 117 18.72 21.12 -2.53
N SER A 118 18.65 20.26 -3.55
CA SER A 118 19.61 20.21 -4.66
C SER A 118 19.01 19.49 -5.87
N GLY A 119 19.73 19.45 -6.98
CA GLY A 119 19.35 18.62 -8.11
C GLY A 119 20.41 18.58 -9.20
N ASN A 120 20.28 17.61 -10.09
CA ASN A 120 21.17 17.50 -11.24
C ASN A 120 20.49 16.79 -12.43
N TYR A 121 21.03 17.04 -13.62
CA TYR A 121 20.72 16.21 -14.78
C TYR A 121 21.33 14.82 -14.57
N VAL A 122 20.49 13.79 -14.65
CA VAL A 122 20.90 12.39 -14.63
C VAL A 122 21.44 11.98 -16.00
N ALA A 123 20.71 12.37 -17.04
CA ALA A 123 21.05 12.10 -18.44
C ALA A 123 20.45 13.19 -19.34
N ARG A 124 20.98 13.31 -20.57
CA ARG A 124 20.48 14.25 -21.57
C ARG A 124 20.24 13.56 -22.91
N GLY A 125 19.22 14.00 -23.63
CA GLY A 125 18.97 13.50 -24.99
C GLY A 125 18.54 12.03 -25.06
N ILE A 126 17.84 11.51 -24.05
CA ILE A 126 17.26 10.15 -24.13
C ILE A 126 16.27 10.11 -25.30
N PRO A 127 16.37 9.13 -26.22
CA PRO A 127 15.44 9.02 -27.33
C PRO A 127 13.98 8.98 -26.86
N SER A 128 13.08 9.66 -27.59
CA SER A 128 11.69 9.85 -27.19
C SER A 128 10.87 8.55 -27.10
N ASP A 129 11.37 7.47 -27.70
CA ASP A 129 10.78 6.15 -27.58
C ASP A 129 11.12 5.46 -26.27
N TRP A 130 12.05 5.97 -25.47
CA TRP A 130 12.26 5.54 -24.09
C TRP A 130 11.50 6.43 -23.12
N GLN A 131 10.64 5.82 -22.32
CA GLN A 131 9.84 6.52 -21.33
C GLN A 131 10.02 5.88 -19.96
N ILE A 132 10.13 6.75 -18.94
CA ILE A 132 10.09 6.35 -17.54
C ILE A 132 8.69 5.79 -17.27
N ARG A 133 8.63 4.59 -16.71
CA ARG A 133 7.38 3.98 -16.27
C ARG A 133 7.14 4.31 -14.81
N LEU A 134 8.06 3.89 -13.94
CA LEU A 134 7.98 4.01 -12.49
C LEU A 134 9.38 4.16 -11.91
N SER A 135 9.44 4.51 -10.64
CA SER A 135 10.67 4.62 -9.86
C SER A 135 10.46 4.04 -8.46
N GLU A 136 11.17 2.97 -8.14
CA GLU A 136 11.12 2.23 -6.87
C GLU A 136 12.49 1.56 -6.63
N ASP A 137 12.75 1.08 -5.42
CA ASP A 137 14.03 0.46 -5.00
C ASP A 137 14.15 -0.99 -5.52
N PHE A 138 14.79 -1.20 -6.68
CA PHE A 138 14.87 -2.52 -7.32
C PHE A 138 16.00 -3.40 -6.76
N ASP A 139 17.03 -2.82 -6.12
CA ASP A 139 18.17 -3.57 -5.56
C ASP A 139 18.19 -3.67 -4.03
N GLY A 140 17.29 -2.97 -3.34
CA GLY A 140 17.09 -3.02 -1.90
C GLY A 140 18.03 -2.12 -1.11
N ASP A 141 18.76 -1.21 -1.75
CA ASP A 141 19.76 -0.35 -1.10
C ASP A 141 19.16 0.85 -0.35
N GLY A 142 17.82 0.99 -0.38
CA GLY A 142 17.07 2.06 0.25
C GLY A 142 16.88 3.31 -0.62
N LYS A 143 17.35 3.31 -1.87
CA LYS A 143 17.15 4.39 -2.84
C LYS A 143 16.25 3.94 -3.99
N ALA A 144 15.52 4.88 -4.54
CA ALA A 144 14.67 4.65 -5.70
C ALA A 144 15.52 4.56 -6.97
N ASP A 145 15.22 3.56 -7.78
CA ASP A 145 15.78 3.31 -9.09
C ASP A 145 14.79 3.72 -10.19
N VAL A 146 15.14 3.59 -11.48
CA VAL A 146 14.27 4.01 -12.60
C VAL A 146 14.00 2.87 -13.56
N LEU A 147 12.72 2.52 -13.71
CA LEU A 147 12.23 1.58 -14.72
C LEU A 147 11.88 2.30 -16.02
N TRP A 148 12.55 1.90 -17.09
CA TRP A 148 12.35 2.41 -18.43
C TRP A 148 11.71 1.36 -19.33
N GLN A 149 10.81 1.81 -20.21
CA GLN A 149 10.29 0.98 -21.28
C GLN A 149 10.37 1.71 -22.61
N ASN A 150 10.88 1.01 -23.62
CA ASN A 150 10.88 1.48 -24.98
C ASN A 150 9.50 1.25 -25.63
N THR A 151 8.84 2.31 -26.08
CA THR A 151 7.48 2.28 -26.66
C THR A 151 7.44 1.61 -28.03
N ASN A 152 8.55 1.56 -28.77
CA ASN A 152 8.60 0.94 -30.10
C ASN A 152 8.87 -0.57 -30.05
N THR A 153 9.81 -0.99 -29.19
CA THR A 153 10.33 -2.37 -29.14
C THR A 153 9.81 -3.18 -27.95
N GLY A 154 9.24 -2.49 -26.96
CA GLY A 154 8.87 -3.07 -25.66
C GLY A 154 10.07 -3.41 -24.78
N ALA A 155 11.31 -3.05 -25.16
CA ALA A 155 12.48 -3.31 -24.34
C ALA A 155 12.34 -2.67 -22.95
N VAL A 156 12.80 -3.36 -21.92
CA VAL A 156 12.75 -2.92 -20.52
C VAL A 156 14.17 -2.76 -20.00
N TYR A 157 14.46 -1.59 -19.43
CA TYR A 157 15.77 -1.25 -18.89
C TYR A 157 15.61 -0.67 -17.49
N ILE A 158 16.54 -0.95 -16.59
CA ILE A 158 16.56 -0.36 -15.25
C ILE A 158 17.85 0.44 -15.07
N TRP A 159 17.74 1.64 -14.53
CA TRP A 159 18.86 2.39 -13.95
C TRP A 159 18.82 2.19 -12.45
N LEU A 160 19.90 1.62 -11.90
CA LEU A 160 20.14 1.61 -10.46
C LEU A 160 20.81 2.93 -10.09
N MET A 161 20.24 3.66 -9.14
CA MET A 161 20.51 5.08 -8.90
C MET A 161 21.26 5.31 -7.59
N ASN A 162 21.95 6.44 -7.50
CA ASN A 162 22.49 6.95 -6.24
C ASN A 162 22.39 8.47 -6.24
N GLY A 163 21.31 8.99 -5.67
CA GLY A 163 20.91 10.38 -5.83
C GLY A 163 20.60 10.71 -7.29
N ALA A 164 21.18 11.80 -7.79
CA ALA A 164 21.01 12.23 -9.17
C ALA A 164 22.02 11.58 -10.15
N ALA A 165 22.61 10.43 -9.81
CA ALA A 165 23.58 9.72 -10.65
C ALA A 165 23.13 8.27 -10.92
N ILE A 166 23.44 7.76 -12.12
CA ILE A 166 23.25 6.34 -12.48
C ILE A 166 24.45 5.57 -11.90
N ALA A 167 24.21 4.73 -10.90
CA ALA A 167 25.24 3.87 -10.32
C ALA A 167 25.54 2.68 -11.23
N SER A 168 24.49 2.06 -11.78
CA SER A 168 24.61 1.02 -12.82
C SER A 168 23.28 0.88 -13.59
N GLY A 169 23.20 -0.07 -14.53
CA GLY A 169 21.95 -0.36 -15.20
C GLY A 169 22.10 -1.41 -16.30
N GLY A 170 20.96 -1.90 -16.79
CA GLY A 170 20.96 -2.91 -17.84
C GLY A 170 19.57 -3.20 -18.40
N TYR A 171 19.56 -3.91 -19.53
CA TYR A 171 18.33 -4.48 -20.07
C TYR A 171 17.87 -5.63 -19.17
N VAL A 172 16.63 -5.56 -18.69
CA VAL A 172 15.94 -6.71 -18.09
C VAL A 172 15.52 -7.65 -19.21
N VAL A 173 14.89 -7.10 -20.25
CA VAL A 173 14.56 -7.79 -21.50
C VAL A 173 14.71 -6.84 -22.69
N ARG A 174 15.02 -7.39 -23.86
CA ARG A 174 15.24 -6.60 -25.09
C ARG A 174 14.00 -6.40 -25.94
N SER A 175 12.92 -7.10 -25.65
CA SER A 175 11.64 -6.91 -26.31
C SER A 175 10.53 -7.53 -25.46
N MET A 176 9.49 -6.76 -25.20
CA MET A 176 8.21 -7.25 -24.70
C MET A 176 7.17 -7.09 -25.79
N PRO A 177 6.21 -8.02 -25.92
CA PRO A 177 5.07 -7.81 -26.80
C PRO A 177 4.28 -6.56 -26.39
N GLN A 178 3.78 -5.83 -27.38
CA GLN A 178 3.21 -4.48 -27.20
C GLN A 178 1.88 -4.46 -26.43
N ASP A 179 1.19 -5.60 -26.34
CA ASP A 179 -0.03 -5.75 -25.55
C ASP A 179 0.25 -5.77 -24.04
N TRP A 180 1.47 -6.10 -23.63
CA TRP A 180 1.85 -6.18 -22.21
C TRP A 180 2.20 -4.82 -21.65
N GLN A 181 1.61 -4.52 -20.50
CA GLN A 181 1.79 -3.25 -19.82
C GLN A 181 2.21 -3.44 -18.38
N VAL A 182 3.16 -2.63 -17.92
CA VAL A 182 3.42 -2.47 -16.50
C VAL A 182 2.17 -1.88 -15.85
N ARG A 183 1.59 -2.62 -14.92
CA ARG A 183 0.41 -2.19 -14.15
C ARG A 183 0.73 -1.86 -12.70
N GLY A 184 1.86 -2.35 -12.20
CA GLY A 184 2.31 -2.05 -10.85
C GLY A 184 3.78 -2.36 -10.67
N VAL A 185 4.40 -1.65 -9.74
CA VAL A 185 5.73 -1.95 -9.21
C VAL A 185 5.60 -1.87 -7.69
N GLY A 186 6.17 -2.84 -6.99
CA GLY A 186 6.09 -2.97 -5.53
C GLY A 186 6.74 -4.27 -5.08
N ASP A 187 7.02 -4.42 -3.80
CA ASP A 187 7.63 -5.62 -3.22
C ASP A 187 6.54 -6.70 -3.00
N PHE A 188 6.37 -7.65 -3.93
CA PHE A 188 5.30 -8.66 -3.82
C PHE A 188 5.72 -9.85 -2.96
N ASN A 189 7.02 -10.09 -2.79
CA ASN A 189 7.54 -11.25 -2.06
C ASN A 189 8.05 -10.90 -0.64
N GLY A 190 8.16 -9.62 -0.30
CA GLY A 190 8.61 -9.10 1.00
C GLY A 190 10.13 -9.14 1.19
N ASP A 191 10.92 -9.17 0.11
CA ASP A 191 12.38 -9.22 0.18
C ASP A 191 13.06 -7.84 0.29
N GLY A 192 12.26 -6.77 0.33
CA GLY A 192 12.68 -5.39 0.44
C GLY A 192 13.03 -4.73 -0.89
N LYS A 193 12.84 -5.43 -2.02
CA LYS A 193 13.07 -4.95 -3.38
C LYS A 193 11.78 -4.87 -4.17
N ALA A 194 11.73 -3.93 -5.10
CA ALA A 194 10.59 -3.74 -5.97
C ALA A 194 10.56 -4.81 -7.08
N ASP A 195 9.41 -5.43 -7.27
CA ASP A 195 9.08 -6.34 -8.36
C ASP A 195 8.17 -5.64 -9.38
N ILE A 196 7.89 -6.29 -10.53
CA ILE A 196 7.10 -5.70 -11.62
C ILE A 196 5.89 -6.57 -11.95
N LEU A 197 4.70 -5.96 -11.95
CA LEU A 197 3.45 -6.60 -12.34
C LEU A 197 3.02 -6.13 -13.73
N TRP A 198 2.75 -7.10 -14.59
CA TRP A 198 2.35 -6.88 -15.98
C TRP A 198 0.93 -7.40 -16.24
N GLN A 199 0.21 -6.73 -17.14
CA GLN A 199 -1.06 -7.21 -17.68
C GLN A 199 -1.08 -7.11 -19.20
N SER A 200 -1.47 -8.18 -19.87
CA SER A 200 -1.80 -8.16 -21.30
C SER A 200 -3.15 -7.49 -21.52
N ARG A 201 -3.21 -6.51 -22.42
CA ARG A 201 -4.46 -5.88 -22.85
C ARG A 201 -5.33 -6.80 -23.71
N ASP A 202 -4.70 -7.69 -24.47
CA ASP A 202 -5.39 -8.48 -25.50
C ASP A 202 -6.01 -9.74 -24.92
N VAL A 203 -5.28 -10.45 -24.05
CA VAL A 203 -5.74 -11.72 -23.48
C VAL A 203 -6.03 -11.63 -21.98
N GLY A 204 -5.69 -10.53 -21.31
CA GLY A 204 -5.95 -10.35 -19.88
C GLY A 204 -5.06 -11.22 -18.97
N ASP A 205 -3.99 -11.80 -19.49
CA ASP A 205 -3.00 -12.47 -18.65
C ASP A 205 -2.33 -11.48 -17.69
N VAL A 206 -2.04 -11.92 -16.47
CA VAL A 206 -1.29 -11.17 -15.46
C VAL A 206 -0.01 -11.93 -15.14
N PHE A 207 1.13 -11.25 -15.21
CA PHE A 207 2.45 -11.84 -15.02
C PHE A 207 3.28 -11.00 -14.04
N GLY A 208 3.89 -11.64 -13.06
CA GLY A 208 4.78 -11.00 -12.10
C GLY A 208 6.24 -11.34 -12.39
N TRP A 209 7.10 -10.31 -12.38
CA TRP A 209 8.55 -10.44 -12.36
C TRP A 209 9.05 -10.13 -10.98
N LEU A 210 9.52 -11.15 -10.26
CA LEU A 210 10.23 -10.96 -9.01
C LEU A 210 11.66 -10.52 -9.34
N MET A 211 12.18 -9.44 -8.75
CA MET A 211 13.39 -8.76 -9.22
C MET A 211 14.52 -8.77 -8.20
N ASN A 212 15.76 -8.73 -8.69
CA ASN A 212 16.96 -8.47 -7.90
C ASN A 212 17.87 -7.52 -8.68
N GLY A 213 17.69 -6.22 -8.44
CA GLY A 213 18.23 -5.16 -9.29
C GLY A 213 17.70 -5.32 -10.72
N ILE A 214 18.61 -5.56 -11.67
CA ILE A 214 18.25 -5.69 -13.10
C ILE A 214 17.86 -7.12 -13.53
N ASN A 215 17.91 -8.10 -12.62
CA ASN A 215 17.69 -9.50 -12.95
C ASN A 215 16.32 -9.99 -12.47
N MET A 216 15.62 -10.74 -13.32
CA MET A 216 14.44 -11.50 -12.90
C MET A 216 14.89 -12.72 -12.08
N GLN A 217 14.24 -12.93 -10.94
CA GLN A 217 14.47 -14.06 -10.05
C GLN A 217 13.65 -15.29 -10.45
N ASP A 218 14.10 -16.45 -9.98
CA ASP A 218 13.31 -17.67 -9.96
C ASP A 218 12.02 -17.45 -9.15
N GLY A 219 10.88 -17.89 -9.69
CA GLY A 219 9.56 -17.62 -9.11
C GLY A 219 8.77 -16.53 -9.83
N SER A 220 9.37 -15.81 -10.77
CA SER A 220 8.63 -15.00 -11.75
C SER A 220 7.71 -15.89 -12.61
N GLY A 221 6.53 -15.40 -12.99
CA GLY A 221 5.53 -16.25 -13.64
C GLY A 221 4.16 -15.60 -13.84
N PHE A 222 3.24 -16.38 -14.41
CA PHE A 222 1.84 -16.00 -14.50
C PHE A 222 1.20 -16.03 -13.10
N VAL A 223 0.62 -14.90 -12.71
CA VAL A 223 -0.28 -14.80 -11.55
C VAL A 223 -1.61 -15.45 -11.92
N VAL A 224 -2.15 -15.09 -13.08
CA VAL A 224 -3.37 -15.65 -13.66
C VAL A 224 -3.36 -15.49 -15.18
N LYS A 225 -4.12 -16.32 -15.88
CA LYS A 225 -4.31 -16.23 -17.33
C LYS A 225 -5.76 -15.94 -17.68
N GLY A 226 -5.99 -15.12 -18.69
CA GLY A 226 -7.29 -14.96 -19.30
C GLY A 226 -8.31 -14.19 -18.47
N ILE A 227 -7.92 -13.16 -17.69
CA ILE A 227 -8.93 -12.39 -16.96
C ILE A 227 -9.77 -11.58 -17.97
N PRO A 228 -11.10 -11.48 -17.77
CA PRO A 228 -11.95 -10.72 -18.70
C PRO A 228 -11.49 -9.26 -18.83
N SER A 229 -11.60 -8.70 -20.03
CA SER A 229 -11.07 -7.36 -20.38
C SER A 229 -11.62 -6.22 -19.53
N GLU A 230 -12.82 -6.38 -18.97
CA GLU A 230 -13.41 -5.42 -18.06
C GLU A 230 -12.67 -5.33 -16.72
N TRP A 231 -11.90 -6.35 -16.33
CA TRP A 231 -11.06 -6.32 -15.14
C TRP A 231 -9.67 -5.77 -15.47
N GLN A 232 -9.36 -4.61 -14.89
CA GLN A 232 -8.09 -3.93 -15.06
C GLN A 232 -7.39 -3.80 -13.71
N ILE A 233 -6.09 -4.04 -13.66
CA ILE A 233 -5.32 -3.71 -12.46
C ILE A 233 -5.29 -2.19 -12.32
N LYS A 234 -5.82 -1.71 -11.19
CA LYS A 234 -6.00 -0.29 -10.90
C LYS A 234 -4.89 0.25 -10.01
N ALA A 235 -4.46 -0.53 -9.03
CA ALA A 235 -3.40 -0.18 -8.10
C ALA A 235 -2.71 -1.43 -7.54
N VAL A 236 -1.52 -1.22 -6.97
CA VAL A 236 -0.80 -2.23 -6.18
C VAL A 236 -0.33 -1.56 -4.89
N ALA A 237 -0.55 -2.22 -3.75
CA ALA A 237 -0.31 -1.66 -2.42
C ALA A 237 -0.40 -2.76 -1.35
N ASP A 238 0.17 -2.58 -0.17
CA ASP A 238 0.01 -3.54 0.94
C ASP A 238 -1.30 -3.27 1.69
N TYR A 239 -2.39 -3.91 1.27
CA TYR A 239 -3.75 -3.68 1.80
C TYR A 239 -3.99 -4.39 3.14
N ASN A 240 -3.14 -5.34 3.53
CA ASN A 240 -3.32 -6.17 4.74
C ASN A 240 -2.21 -6.00 5.80
N GLY A 241 -1.19 -5.19 5.49
CA GLY A 241 -0.09 -4.83 6.37
C GLY A 241 0.90 -5.97 6.64
N ASP A 242 0.99 -6.97 5.75
CA ASP A 242 1.97 -8.06 5.89
C ASP A 242 3.34 -7.73 5.31
N GLY A 243 3.52 -6.51 4.79
CA GLY A 243 4.74 -6.04 4.17
C GLY A 243 4.91 -6.49 2.73
N LYS A 244 3.88 -7.10 2.12
CA LYS A 244 3.88 -7.50 0.71
C LYS A 244 2.85 -6.69 -0.07
N THR A 245 3.15 -6.51 -1.35
CA THR A 245 2.31 -5.76 -2.26
C THR A 245 1.17 -6.63 -2.76
N ASP A 246 -0.06 -6.19 -2.48
CA ASP A 246 -1.30 -6.77 -2.96
C ASP A 246 -1.79 -6.09 -4.26
N ILE A 247 -2.81 -6.66 -4.91
CA ILE A 247 -3.32 -6.18 -6.20
C ILE A 247 -4.79 -5.75 -6.08
N LEU A 248 -5.10 -4.52 -6.50
CA LEU A 248 -6.46 -4.05 -6.68
C LEU A 248 -6.86 -4.14 -8.16
N LEU A 249 -7.91 -4.90 -8.44
CA LEU A 249 -8.56 -4.94 -9.75
C LEU A 249 -9.88 -4.17 -9.71
N HIS A 250 -10.11 -3.40 -10.77
CA HIS A 250 -11.33 -2.65 -11.00
C HIS A 250 -12.06 -3.18 -12.22
N ASN A 251 -13.37 -3.40 -12.09
CA ASN A 251 -14.24 -3.77 -13.19
C ASN A 251 -14.81 -2.53 -13.86
N THR A 252 -14.35 -2.20 -15.06
CA THR A 252 -14.69 -0.97 -15.79
C THR A 252 -16.14 -0.90 -16.26
N VAL A 253 -16.89 -2.01 -16.20
CA VAL A 253 -18.32 -2.07 -16.58
C VAL A 253 -19.23 -1.95 -15.37
N THR A 254 -18.88 -2.65 -14.29
CA THR A 254 -19.73 -2.75 -13.09
C THR A 254 -19.33 -1.77 -11.99
N GLY A 255 -18.13 -1.19 -12.06
CA GLY A 255 -17.56 -0.34 -11.03
C GLY A 255 -17.10 -1.11 -9.78
N LYS A 256 -17.06 -2.44 -9.84
CA LYS A 256 -16.70 -3.28 -8.69
C LYS A 256 -15.19 -3.42 -8.56
N ASP A 257 -14.72 -3.42 -7.32
CA ASP A 257 -13.32 -3.65 -7.00
C ASP A 257 -13.11 -4.99 -6.28
N VAL A 258 -12.00 -5.64 -6.60
CA VAL A 258 -11.52 -6.87 -5.98
C VAL A 258 -10.08 -6.67 -5.56
N ILE A 259 -9.76 -7.06 -4.33
CA ILE A 259 -8.37 -7.10 -3.86
C ILE A 259 -7.92 -8.55 -3.85
N TRP A 260 -6.74 -8.81 -4.44
CA TRP A 260 -5.99 -10.05 -4.27
C TRP A 260 -4.88 -9.82 -3.26
N LEU A 261 -4.92 -10.55 -2.16
CA LEU A 261 -3.86 -10.61 -1.16
C LEU A 261 -2.76 -11.55 -1.67
N MET A 262 -1.53 -11.09 -1.75
CA MET A 262 -0.45 -11.73 -2.49
C MET A 262 0.65 -12.30 -1.58
N ASP A 263 1.34 -13.33 -2.08
CA ASP A 263 2.58 -13.84 -1.52
C ASP A 263 3.51 -14.23 -2.68
N GLY A 264 4.38 -13.29 -3.06
CA GLY A 264 5.03 -13.28 -4.37
C GLY A 264 3.98 -13.18 -5.48
N ILE A 265 4.03 -14.09 -6.46
CA ILE A 265 3.03 -14.15 -7.53
C ILE A 265 1.81 -15.04 -7.20
N THR A 266 1.69 -15.51 -5.95
CA THR A 266 0.58 -16.39 -5.52
C THR A 266 -0.52 -15.59 -4.87
N ILE A 267 -1.78 -15.81 -5.29
CA ILE A 267 -2.96 -15.23 -4.62
C ILE A 267 -3.29 -16.07 -3.38
N LYS A 268 -3.16 -15.48 -2.19
CA LYS A 268 -3.47 -16.10 -0.88
C LYS A 268 -4.92 -15.90 -0.48
N GLY A 269 -5.52 -14.79 -0.88
CA GLY A 269 -6.90 -14.45 -0.62
C GLY A 269 -7.42 -13.51 -1.69
N ALA A 270 -8.71 -13.57 -1.98
CA ALA A 270 -9.37 -12.67 -2.92
C ALA A 270 -10.81 -12.44 -2.49
N ASP A 271 -11.24 -11.20 -2.46
CA ASP A 271 -12.62 -10.85 -2.17
C ASP A 271 -12.96 -9.49 -2.80
N PHE A 272 -14.26 -9.26 -3.00
CA PHE A 272 -14.75 -7.94 -3.37
C PHE A 272 -14.56 -6.97 -2.22
N VAL A 273 -14.16 -5.75 -2.55
CA VAL A 273 -14.07 -4.66 -1.58
C VAL A 273 -15.46 -4.38 -1.01
N LYS A 274 -15.60 -4.49 0.31
CA LYS A 274 -16.88 -4.32 1.01
C LYS A 274 -16.70 -3.82 2.45
N PRO A 275 -17.72 -3.19 3.05
CA PRO A 275 -17.67 -2.80 4.45
C PRO A 275 -17.49 -4.00 5.38
N LYS A 276 -16.62 -3.84 6.38
CA LYS A 276 -16.53 -4.77 7.51
C LYS A 276 -17.85 -4.73 8.30
N ALA A 277 -18.27 -5.87 8.85
CA ALA A 277 -19.50 -5.91 9.65
C ALA A 277 -19.39 -4.93 10.83
N GLY A 278 -20.35 -3.99 10.92
CA GLY A 278 -20.34 -2.94 11.93
C GLY A 278 -19.52 -1.69 11.58
N ALA A 279 -19.00 -1.56 10.35
CA ALA A 279 -18.35 -0.34 9.89
C ALA A 279 -19.31 0.87 9.97
N VAL A 280 -18.83 1.96 10.55
CA VAL A 280 -19.58 3.21 10.71
C VAL A 280 -19.24 4.14 9.54
N SER A 281 -20.25 4.85 9.02
CA SER A 281 -20.13 5.93 8.02
C SER A 281 -19.41 5.59 6.71
N VAL A 282 -19.71 4.45 6.09
CA VAL A 282 -19.15 4.04 4.78
C VAL A 282 -19.95 4.54 3.56
N ALA A 283 -20.56 5.72 3.64
CA ALA A 283 -21.32 6.30 2.52
C ALA A 283 -20.39 7.04 1.55
N PRO A 284 -20.53 6.90 0.21
CA PRO A 284 -21.69 6.37 -0.48
C PRO A 284 -21.44 4.98 -1.09
N LEU A 285 -21.24 3.94 -0.27
CA LEU A 285 -21.46 2.55 -0.73
C LEU A 285 -22.95 2.17 -0.76
N LYS A 286 -23.86 3.08 -1.14
CA LYS A 286 -25.19 2.65 -1.59
C LYS A 286 -25.03 2.00 -2.96
N GLU A 287 -24.37 0.85 -2.95
CA GLU A 287 -24.06 -0.02 -4.06
C GLU A 287 -23.51 0.73 -5.28
N HIS A 288 -22.22 0.56 -5.58
CA HIS A 288 -21.71 0.68 -6.94
C HIS A 288 -22.44 -0.34 -7.85
N ARG A 289 -23.72 -0.07 -8.14
CA ARG A 289 -24.54 -0.75 -9.13
C ARG A 289 -24.09 -0.19 -10.46
N SER A 290 -23.28 -0.97 -11.16
CA SER A 290 -23.12 -0.97 -12.61
C SER A 290 -23.61 0.28 -13.37
N GLY A 291 -22.65 1.07 -13.85
CA GLY A 291 -22.82 1.84 -15.10
C GLY A 291 -23.01 3.35 -15.02
N ALA A 292 -22.91 4.00 -13.85
CA ALA A 292 -23.15 5.46 -13.76
C ALA A 292 -22.36 6.24 -12.70
N ASP A 293 -21.48 5.62 -11.91
CA ASP A 293 -20.75 6.36 -10.87
C ASP A 293 -19.49 7.00 -11.46
N SER A 294 -19.38 8.31 -11.29
CA SER A 294 -18.23 9.16 -11.67
C SER A 294 -17.05 9.04 -10.70
N TRP A 295 -17.15 8.17 -9.69
CA TRP A 295 -16.10 7.92 -8.71
C TRP A 295 -14.95 7.14 -9.33
N ASP A 296 -13.74 7.67 -9.16
CA ASP A 296 -12.51 7.05 -9.63
C ASP A 296 -11.49 6.97 -8.50
N MET A 297 -10.88 5.81 -8.32
CA MET A 297 -9.78 5.62 -7.38
C MET A 297 -8.57 6.38 -7.90
N LYS A 298 -8.02 7.27 -7.06
CA LYS A 298 -6.90 8.15 -7.42
C LYS A 298 -5.58 7.66 -6.90
N THR A 299 -5.53 7.23 -5.64
CA THR A 299 -4.29 6.81 -5.01
C THR A 299 -4.54 5.87 -3.84
N SER A 300 -3.54 5.06 -3.52
CA SER A 300 -3.50 4.27 -2.29
C SER A 300 -2.24 4.59 -1.49
N GLY A 301 -2.41 4.65 -0.19
CA GLY A 301 -1.39 5.07 0.77
C GLY A 301 -1.84 4.65 2.17
N ASP A 302 -0.92 4.44 3.08
CA ASP A 302 -1.29 4.29 4.50
C ASP A 302 -1.56 5.71 5.05
N TYR A 303 -2.82 6.13 5.04
CA TYR A 303 -3.20 7.51 5.35
C TYR A 303 -3.56 7.70 6.82
N ASN A 304 -3.96 6.63 7.51
CA ASN A 304 -4.22 6.65 8.95
C ASN A 304 -3.04 6.14 9.80
N GLY A 305 -1.99 5.62 9.18
CA GLY A 305 -0.79 5.09 9.83
C GLY A 305 -1.01 3.71 10.47
N ASP A 306 -2.02 2.95 10.04
CA ASP A 306 -2.35 1.64 10.61
C ASP A 306 -1.48 0.47 10.09
N GLY A 307 -0.63 0.75 9.10
CA GLY A 307 0.24 -0.19 8.40
C GLY A 307 -0.38 -0.75 7.12
N MET A 308 -1.67 -0.57 6.91
CA MET A 308 -2.42 -1.03 5.74
C MET A 308 -2.60 0.13 4.75
N ASN A 309 -2.66 -0.17 3.46
CA ASN A 309 -2.92 0.84 2.44
C ASN A 309 -4.41 1.14 2.36
N ASP A 310 -4.74 2.40 2.55
CA ASP A 310 -6.05 2.99 2.36
C ASP A 310 -6.24 3.46 0.91
N MET A 311 -7.45 3.91 0.59
CA MET A 311 -7.82 4.32 -0.77
C MET A 311 -8.45 5.71 -0.79
N VAL A 312 -8.00 6.55 -1.71
CA VAL A 312 -8.61 7.86 -2.00
C VAL A 312 -9.35 7.80 -3.33
N TRP A 313 -10.56 8.33 -3.30
CA TRP A 313 -11.51 8.36 -4.40
C TRP A 313 -11.89 9.81 -4.70
N GLN A 314 -12.11 10.11 -5.97
CA GLN A 314 -12.65 11.40 -6.39
C GLN A 314 -13.82 11.20 -7.33
N ASP A 315 -14.92 11.91 -7.08
CA ASP A 315 -16.09 11.98 -7.95
C ASP A 315 -15.84 12.97 -9.09
N GLY A 316 -15.84 12.51 -10.33
CA GLY A 316 -15.66 13.38 -11.50
C GLY A 316 -16.86 14.29 -11.81
N SER A 317 -18.02 14.06 -11.20
CA SER A 317 -19.24 14.87 -11.41
C SER A 317 -19.43 15.94 -10.35
N THR A 318 -19.17 15.61 -9.08
CA THR A 318 -19.32 16.55 -7.97
C THR A 318 -17.99 17.16 -7.55
N GLY A 319 -16.87 16.51 -7.85
CA GLY A 319 -15.56 16.88 -7.33
C GLY A 319 -15.29 16.41 -5.92
N ASP A 320 -16.19 15.65 -5.30
CA ASP A 320 -16.00 15.20 -3.93
C ASP A 320 -14.81 14.24 -3.82
N VAL A 321 -14.06 14.36 -2.72
CA VAL A 321 -12.94 13.47 -2.40
C VAL A 321 -13.31 12.67 -1.16
N TYR A 322 -13.16 11.36 -1.26
CA TYR A 322 -13.54 10.43 -0.19
C TYR A 322 -12.40 9.46 0.08
N MET A 323 -12.22 9.07 1.34
CA MET A 323 -11.20 8.12 1.75
C MET A 323 -11.83 6.89 2.39
N TRP A 324 -11.34 5.71 2.00
CA TRP A 324 -11.64 4.42 2.64
C TRP A 324 -10.44 3.95 3.43
N PHE A 325 -10.67 3.67 4.71
CA PHE A 325 -9.70 3.03 5.56
C PHE A 325 -9.85 1.51 5.45
N MET A 326 -8.76 0.81 5.13
CA MET A 326 -8.81 -0.58 4.67
C MET A 326 -8.27 -1.55 5.73
N ASP A 327 -8.78 -2.78 5.69
CA ASP A 327 -8.23 -3.94 6.39
C ASP A 327 -8.37 -5.17 5.48
N GLY A 328 -7.29 -5.44 4.75
CA GLY A 328 -7.24 -6.41 3.67
C GLY A 328 -8.25 -6.07 2.58
N THR A 329 -9.23 -6.94 2.41
CA THR A 329 -10.29 -6.78 1.40
C THR A 329 -11.51 -5.99 1.91
N THR A 330 -11.47 -5.49 3.15
CA THR A 330 -12.63 -4.84 3.77
C THR A 330 -12.39 -3.39 4.13
N ILE A 331 -13.45 -2.60 4.13
CA ILE A 331 -13.43 -1.19 4.54
C ILE A 331 -13.81 -1.13 6.02
N THR A 332 -12.93 -0.62 6.86
CA THR A 332 -13.16 -0.48 8.30
C THR A 332 -13.97 0.78 8.62
N SER A 333 -13.71 1.87 7.89
CA SER A 333 -14.37 3.16 8.01
C SER A 333 -14.09 4.03 6.78
N GLY A 334 -14.74 5.18 6.68
CA GLY A 334 -14.47 6.15 5.63
C GLY A 334 -15.01 7.53 5.95
N GLY A 335 -14.62 8.51 5.14
CA GLY A 335 -15.09 9.88 5.28
C GLY A 335 -14.76 10.76 4.07
N TYR A 336 -15.50 11.86 3.94
CA TYR A 336 -15.15 12.93 3.00
C TYR A 336 -13.86 13.59 3.46
N VAL A 337 -12.91 13.70 2.55
CA VAL A 337 -11.70 14.50 2.71
C VAL A 337 -11.99 15.94 2.33
N GLU A 338 -12.72 16.13 1.22
CA GLU A 338 -13.12 17.42 0.67
C GLU A 338 -14.41 17.26 -0.15
N GLN A 339 -15.18 18.34 -0.31
CA GLN A 339 -16.40 18.33 -1.13
C GLN A 339 -16.35 19.42 -2.20
N GLY A 340 -16.80 19.10 -3.41
CA GLY A 340 -16.94 20.10 -4.46
C GLY A 340 -15.63 20.60 -5.07
N VAL A 341 -14.58 19.77 -5.15
CA VAL A 341 -13.33 20.17 -5.83
C VAL A 341 -13.65 20.54 -7.29
N PRO A 342 -13.16 21.68 -7.82
CA PRO A 342 -13.51 22.10 -9.18
C PRO A 342 -13.17 21.02 -10.21
N SER A 343 -14.03 20.86 -11.23
CA SER A 343 -13.95 19.73 -12.17
C SER A 343 -12.72 19.73 -13.07
N GLU A 344 -12.01 20.85 -13.16
CA GLU A 344 -10.71 20.95 -13.82
C GLU A 344 -9.53 20.42 -12.98
N TRP A 345 -9.78 20.05 -11.72
CA TRP A 345 -8.76 19.52 -10.81
C TRP A 345 -8.88 18.01 -10.68
N SER A 346 -7.74 17.33 -10.65
CA SER A 346 -7.68 15.88 -10.43
C SER A 346 -6.46 15.54 -9.59
N ILE A 347 -6.63 14.53 -8.74
CA ILE A 347 -5.53 13.95 -7.96
C ILE A 347 -4.77 12.97 -8.87
N TYR A 348 -3.44 13.07 -8.88
CA TYR A 348 -2.52 12.24 -9.68
C TYR A 348 -1.38 11.68 -8.85
#